data_AF-A0A380ZWI3-F1
#
_entry.id   AF-A0A380ZWI3-F1
#
_cell.length_a   1.000
_cell.length_b   1.000
_cell.length_c   1.000
_cell.angle_alpha   90.00
_cell.angle_beta   90.00
_cell.angle_gamma   90.00
#
_symmetry.space_group_name_H-M   'P 1'
#
loop_
_entity.id
_entity.type
_entity.pdbx_description
1 polymer ?
#
loop_
_entity_poly.entity_id
_entity_poly.type
_entity_poly.pdbx_seq_one_letter_code
_entity_poly.pdbx_strand_id
1 'polypeptide(L)'
;MIIKKLIREGFCFAVMQSWSSLKLAKGYTNQEWELIGLKIDFKALKKEGFEVRSDHSLRPIERNPEGIISREMSFEEIREFKELKEEYFIKAKEIEDGAIWELKDKSLKKLYNENY
;
A
#
# COMPACT_ATOMS: atom_id res chain seq x y z
N MET A 1 7.55 -9.98 -11.15
CA MET A 1 7.61 -9.01 -10.05
C MET A 1 6.30 -8.22 -10.08
N ILE A 2 5.68 -7.97 -8.92
CA ILE A 2 4.26 -7.59 -8.82
C ILE A 2 4.00 -6.14 -9.23
N ILE A 3 4.90 -5.21 -8.90
CA ILE A 3 4.68 -3.77 -9.11
C ILE A 3 4.65 -3.45 -10.61
N LYS A 4 5.62 -3.97 -11.38
CA LYS A 4 5.61 -3.85 -12.85
C LYS A 4 4.35 -4.44 -13.46
N LYS A 5 3.87 -5.56 -12.92
CA LYS A 5 2.62 -6.20 -13.39
C LYS A 5 1.44 -5.27 -13.14
N LEU A 6 1.28 -4.73 -11.93
CA LEU A 6 0.18 -3.84 -11.57
C LEU A 6 0.18 -2.56 -12.42
N ILE A 7 1.36 -1.96 -12.64
CA ILE A 7 1.52 -0.78 -13.52
C ILE A 7 1.07 -1.11 -14.96
N ARG A 8 1.56 -2.22 -15.53
CA ARG A 8 1.23 -2.64 -16.89
C ARG A 8 -0.24 -2.97 -17.07
N GLU A 9 -0.86 -3.59 -16.06
CA GLU A 9 -2.29 -3.92 -16.06
C GLU A 9 -3.16 -2.71 -15.76
N GLY A 10 -2.54 -1.57 -15.41
CA GLY A 10 -3.22 -0.30 -15.27
C GLY A 10 -3.97 -0.13 -13.95
N PHE A 11 -3.65 -0.93 -12.93
CA PHE A 11 -4.24 -0.78 -11.61
C PHE A 11 -3.80 0.53 -10.94
N CYS A 12 -4.71 1.13 -10.18
CA CYS A 12 -4.34 2.21 -9.26
C CYS A 12 -3.99 1.61 -7.90
N PHE A 13 -2.75 1.83 -7.46
CA PHE A 13 -2.26 1.35 -6.19
C PHE A 13 -1.22 2.31 -5.60
N ALA A 14 -0.94 2.15 -4.31
CA ALA A 14 0.09 2.87 -3.57
C ALA A 14 0.97 1.88 -2.80
N VAL A 15 2.13 2.36 -2.41
CA VAL A 15 3.02 1.68 -1.49
C VAL A 15 3.02 2.45 -0.19
N MET A 16 2.64 1.79 0.89
CA MET A 16 2.73 2.33 2.24
C MET A 16 3.92 1.73 2.96
N GLN A 17 4.65 2.60 3.65
CA GLN A 17 5.73 2.27 4.55
C GLN A 17 5.29 2.73 5.94
N SER A 18 5.30 1.83 6.92
CA SER A 18 4.97 2.14 8.32
C SER A 18 6.01 1.54 9.28
N TRP A 19 6.17 2.15 10.45
CA TRP A 19 6.91 1.52 11.55
C TRP A 19 5.95 0.69 12.41
N SER A 20 6.34 -0.55 12.68
CA SER A 20 5.56 -1.43 13.56
C SER A 20 5.53 -0.86 14.99
N SER A 21 4.34 -0.44 15.46
CA SER A 21 4.16 0.15 16.80
C SER A 21 4.61 -0.78 17.95
N LEU A 22 4.54 -2.10 17.75
CA LEU A 22 5.04 -3.12 18.68
C LEU A 22 6.58 -3.16 18.80
N LYS A 23 7.31 -2.59 17.84
CA LYS A 23 8.78 -2.63 17.79
C LYS A 23 9.45 -1.29 18.07
N LEU A 24 8.70 -0.21 18.29
CA LEU A 24 9.24 1.03 18.89
C LEU A 24 9.96 0.75 20.23
N ALA A 25 9.57 -0.32 20.95
CA ALA A 25 10.25 -0.81 22.15
C ALA A 25 11.58 -1.56 21.89
N LYS A 26 11.91 -1.90 20.64
CA LYS A 26 13.12 -2.64 20.22
C LYS A 26 13.79 -1.89 19.07
N GLY A 27 14.59 -0.88 19.41
CA GLY A 27 15.15 0.16 18.51
C GLY A 27 16.03 -0.26 17.31
N TYR A 28 15.64 -1.24 16.49
CA TYR A 28 16.31 -1.55 15.22
C TYR A 28 15.31 -1.91 14.10
N THR A 29 15.14 -0.95 13.18
CA THR A 29 14.99 -1.11 11.72
C THR A 29 14.12 -2.27 11.20
N ASN A 30 12.81 -2.26 11.45
CA ASN A 30 11.88 -3.09 10.66
C ASN A 30 10.69 -2.24 10.22
N GLN A 31 10.83 -1.62 9.05
CA GLN A 31 9.75 -0.95 8.35
C GLN A 31 8.85 -2.02 7.72
N GLU A 32 7.55 -1.94 7.96
CA GLU A 32 6.54 -2.74 7.27
C GLU A 32 6.20 -2.04 5.95
N TRP A 33 6.06 -2.82 4.89
CA TRP A 33 5.77 -2.32 3.55
C TRP A 33 4.53 -3.03 3.03
N GLU A 34 3.55 -2.27 2.59
CA GLU A 34 2.30 -2.79 2.07
C GLU A 34 1.97 -2.17 0.70
N LEU A 35 1.39 -2.98 -0.18
CA LEU A 35 0.68 -2.49 -1.34
C LEU A 35 -0.76 -2.20 -0.95
N ILE A 36 -1.24 -1.03 -1.34
CA ILE A 36 -2.59 -0.55 -1.10
C ILE A 36 -3.30 -0.43 -2.45
N GLY A 37 -4.50 -0.98 -2.57
CA GLY A 37 -5.33 -0.89 -3.76
C GLY A 37 -6.77 -0.50 -3.43
N LEU A 38 -7.57 -0.28 -4.48
CA LEU A 38 -9.00 -0.01 -4.36
C LEU A 38 -9.82 -1.29 -4.32
N LYS A 39 -10.83 -1.32 -3.45
CA LYS A 39 -11.78 -2.43 -3.33
C LYS A 39 -12.60 -2.67 -4.60
N ILE A 40 -12.76 -1.65 -5.46
CA ILE A 40 -13.43 -1.81 -6.77
C ILE A 40 -12.71 -2.86 -7.65
N ASP A 41 -11.39 -2.96 -7.52
CA ASP A 41 -10.55 -3.91 -8.25
C ASP A 41 -10.33 -5.23 -7.50
N PHE A 42 -11.04 -5.45 -6.39
CA PHE A 42 -10.77 -6.56 -5.47
C PHE A 42 -10.80 -7.93 -6.15
N LYS A 43 -11.73 -8.17 -7.09
CA LYS A 43 -11.81 -9.46 -7.78
C LYS A 43 -10.53 -9.80 -8.56
N ALA A 44 -9.87 -8.79 -9.12
CA ALA A 44 -8.61 -8.96 -9.82
C ALA A 44 -7.44 -9.03 -8.82
N LEU A 45 -7.38 -8.09 -7.88
CA LEU A 45 -6.28 -7.97 -6.92
C LEU A 45 -6.25 -9.08 -5.87
N LYS A 46 -7.37 -9.75 -5.59
CA LYS A 46 -7.41 -10.93 -4.69
C LYS A 46 -6.52 -12.07 -5.20
N LYS A 47 -6.39 -12.24 -6.52
CA LYS A 47 -5.48 -13.25 -7.11
C LYS A 47 -4.02 -12.92 -6.83
N GLU A 48 -3.74 -11.64 -6.67
CA GLU A 48 -2.44 -11.11 -6.26
C GLU A 48 -2.36 -10.97 -4.74
N GLY A 49 -3.19 -11.67 -3.96
CA GLY A 49 -3.11 -11.73 -2.50
C GLY A 49 -3.55 -10.48 -1.74
N PHE A 50 -4.25 -9.53 -2.37
CA PHE A 50 -4.84 -8.40 -1.65
C PHE A 50 -6.06 -8.84 -0.83
N GLU A 51 -6.17 -8.29 0.37
CA GLU A 51 -7.21 -8.64 1.33
C GLU A 51 -7.90 -7.39 1.89
N VAL A 52 -9.14 -7.60 2.35
CA VAL A 52 -9.89 -6.58 3.09
C VAL A 52 -9.58 -6.77 4.57
N ARG A 53 -8.69 -5.95 5.15
CA ARG A 53 -8.43 -5.96 6.60
C ARG A 53 -9.47 -5.11 7.32
N SER A 54 -10.74 -5.52 7.35
CA SER A 54 -11.82 -4.75 8.00
C SER A 54 -12.54 -5.51 9.11
N ASP A 55 -12.00 -6.63 9.57
CA ASP A 55 -12.63 -7.46 10.61
C ASP A 55 -12.80 -6.66 11.92
N HIS A 56 -13.96 -6.83 12.54
CA HIS A 56 -14.26 -6.29 13.86
C HIS A 56 -13.34 -6.82 14.96
N SER A 57 -12.69 -7.97 14.75
CA SER A 57 -11.66 -8.52 15.63
C SER A 57 -10.36 -7.68 15.65
N LEU A 58 -10.10 -6.89 14.60
CA LEU A 58 -8.94 -6.00 14.51
C LEU A 58 -9.21 -4.69 15.25
N ARG A 59 -8.18 -4.09 15.88
CA ARG A 59 -8.31 -2.74 16.44
C ARG A 59 -8.56 -1.74 15.30
N PRO A 60 -9.28 -0.63 15.54
CA PRO A 60 -9.54 0.36 14.48
C PRO A 60 -8.29 0.86 13.75
N ILE A 61 -7.16 0.95 14.46
CA ILE A 61 -5.85 1.35 13.89
C ILE A 61 -5.24 0.30 12.96
N GLU A 62 -5.68 -0.96 13.05
CA GLU A 62 -5.22 -2.10 12.24
C GLU A 62 -6.17 -2.37 11.05
N ARG A 63 -7.28 -1.62 10.95
CA ARG A 63 -8.26 -1.79 9.89
C ARG A 63 -7.91 -0.91 8.69
N ASN A 64 -8.11 -1.47 7.50
CA ASN A 64 -8.13 -0.69 6.27
C ASN A 64 -9.32 0.29 6.31
N PRO A 65 -9.13 1.53 5.82
CA PRO A 65 -10.25 2.40 5.51
C PRO A 65 -11.25 1.70 4.59
N GLU A 66 -12.51 2.13 4.67
CA GLU A 66 -13.54 1.62 3.76
C GLU A 66 -13.10 1.82 2.29
N GLY A 67 -13.41 0.88 1.41
CA GLY A 67 -12.99 0.97 0.00
C GLY A 67 -11.52 0.67 -0.28
N ILE A 68 -10.70 0.39 0.75
CA ILE A 68 -9.27 0.05 0.61
C ILE A 68 -9.00 -1.42 0.88
N ILE A 69 -8.11 -2.01 0.08
CA ILE A 69 -7.56 -3.35 0.27
C ILE A 69 -6.04 -3.26 0.33
N SER A 70 -5.40 -4.19 1.02
CA SER A 70 -3.95 -4.18 1.18
C SER A 70 -3.36 -5.59 1.19
N ARG A 71 -2.05 -5.65 0.98
CA ARG A 71 -1.23 -6.83 1.25
C ARG A 71 0.18 -6.42 1.66
N GLU A 72 0.80 -7.24 2.48
CA GLU A 72 2.21 -7.09 2.82
C GLU A 72 3.10 -7.40 1.62
N MET A 73 4.23 -6.70 1.54
CA MET A 73 5.23 -6.87 0.49
C MET A 73 6.33 -7.85 0.91
N SER A 74 6.76 -8.70 -0.02
CA SER A 74 7.97 -9.49 0.14
C SER A 74 9.23 -8.64 0.00
N PHE A 75 10.39 -9.19 0.39
CA PHE A 75 11.68 -8.51 0.23
C PHE A 75 11.99 -8.17 -1.23
N GLU A 76 11.66 -9.07 -2.16
CA GLU A 76 11.83 -8.87 -3.60
C GLU A 76 10.92 -7.76 -4.14
N GLU A 77 9.69 -7.68 -3.64
CA GLU A 77 8.73 -6.63 -4.00
C GLU A 77 9.19 -5.26 -3.47
N ILE A 78 9.77 -5.22 -2.27
CA ILE A 78 10.39 -4.00 -1.72
C ILE A 78 11.59 -3.57 -2.56
N ARG A 79 12.41 -4.53 -3.03
CA ARG A 79 13.53 -4.23 -3.92
C ARG A 79 13.03 -3.68 -5.26
N GLU A 80 12.03 -4.32 -5.86
CA GLU A 80 11.37 -3.86 -7.07
C GLU A 80 10.84 -2.43 -6.90
N PHE A 81 10.17 -2.15 -5.79
CA PHE A 81 9.66 -0.81 -5.51
C PHE A 81 10.80 0.21 -5.50
N LYS A 82 11.88 -0.06 -4.75
CA LYS A 82 13.02 0.87 -4.64
C LYS A 82 13.68 1.15 -5.99
N GLU A 83 13.78 0.15 -6.86
CA GLU A 83 14.30 0.30 -8.22
C GLU A 83 13.39 1.21 -9.08
N LEU A 84 12.07 1.12 -8.91
CA LEU A 84 11.08 1.82 -9.74
C LEU A 84 10.60 3.15 -9.14
N LYS A 85 10.91 3.39 -7.86
CA LYS A 85 10.33 4.47 -7.06
C LYS A 85 10.48 5.83 -7.73
N GLU A 86 11.71 6.18 -8.14
CA GLU A 86 12.00 7.50 -8.70
C GLU A 86 11.35 7.71 -10.08
N GLU A 87 11.14 6.64 -10.84
CA GLU A 87 10.52 6.70 -12.17
C GLU A 87 8.99 6.81 -12.08
N TYR A 88 8.35 5.91 -11.33
CA TYR A 88 6.90 5.72 -11.35
C TYR A 88 6.15 6.35 -10.19
N PHE A 89 6.82 6.62 -9.07
CA PHE A 89 6.16 7.01 -7.82
C PHE A 89 6.47 8.43 -7.38
N ILE A 90 5.56 8.99 -6.61
CA ILE A 90 5.66 10.27 -5.92
C ILE A 90 5.32 10.03 -4.45
N LYS A 91 6.10 10.64 -3.54
CA LYS A 91 5.74 10.67 -2.12
C LYS A 91 4.48 11.52 -1.96
N ALA A 92 3.35 10.88 -1.72
CA ALA A 92 2.05 11.54 -1.60
C ALA A 92 1.79 12.05 -0.18
N LYS A 93 2.30 11.34 0.83
CA LYS A 93 2.18 11.71 2.23
C LYS A 93 3.37 11.23 3.04
N GLU A 94 3.84 12.08 3.95
CA GLU A 94 4.77 11.72 5.01
C GLU A 94 4.01 11.78 6.33
N ILE A 95 4.14 10.75 7.15
CA ILE A 95 3.55 10.66 8.49
C ILE A 95 4.67 10.43 9.50
N GLU A 96 4.43 10.76 10.77
CA GLU A 96 5.40 10.58 11.86
C GLU A 96 6.02 9.18 11.84
N ASP A 97 5.20 8.18 11.54
CA ASP A 97 5.61 6.78 11.52
C ASP A 97 5.74 6.17 10.11
N GLY A 98 5.99 6.94 9.04
CA GLY A 98 6.01 6.35 7.69
C GLY A 98 5.79 7.27 6.50
N ALA A 99 5.51 6.66 5.35
CA ALA A 99 5.25 7.37 4.10
C ALA A 99 4.30 6.58 3.18
N ILE A 100 3.55 7.32 2.37
CA ILE A 100 2.71 6.75 1.29
C ILE A 100 3.23 7.26 -0.05
N TRP A 101 3.42 6.33 -0.96
CA TRP A 101 3.91 6.56 -2.32
C TRP A 101 2.83 6.18 -3.31
N GLU A 102 2.40 7.13 -4.14
CA GLU A 102 1.40 6.90 -5.19
C GLU A 102 2.07 6.90 -6.57
N LEU A 103 1.41 6.27 -7.55
CA LEU A 103 1.84 6.40 -8.94
C LEU A 103 1.66 7.84 -9.43
N LYS A 104 2.65 8.35 -10.18
CA LYS A 104 2.64 9.73 -10.72
C LYS A 104 1.45 10.00 -11.64
N ASP A 105 1.05 9.00 -12.42
CA ASP A 105 -0.04 9.07 -13.40
C ASP A 105 -1.41 8.64 -12.84
N LYS A 106 -1.43 7.94 -11.70
CA LYS A 106 -2.65 7.39 -11.08
C LYS A 106 -2.65 7.56 -9.56
N SER A 107 -3.20 8.68 -9.11
CA SER A 107 -3.36 8.98 -7.69
C SER A 107 -4.56 8.23 -7.11
N LEU A 108 -4.30 7.40 -6.11
CA LEU A 108 -5.32 6.74 -5.28
C LEU A 108 -6.24 7.78 -4.63
N LYS A 109 -5.67 8.85 -4.08
CA LYS A 109 -6.43 9.95 -3.47
C LYS A 109 -7.46 10.57 -4.42
N LYS A 110 -7.13 10.76 -5.70
CA LYS A 110 -8.08 11.33 -6.68
C LYS A 110 -9.25 10.38 -6.93
N LEU A 111 -8.98 9.10 -7.14
CA LEU A 111 -10.00 8.10 -7.41
C LEU A 111 -10.85 7.75 -6.19
N TYR A 112 -10.27 7.85 -4.99
CA TYR A 112 -10.98 7.69 -3.73
C TYR A 112 -11.89 8.90 -3.44
N ASN A 113 -11.44 10.12 -3.73
CA ASN A 113 -12.21 11.36 -3.52
C ASN A 113 -13.33 11.61 -4.54
N GLU A 114 -13.38 10.91 -5.68
CA GLU A 114 -14.54 10.98 -6.60
C GLU A 114 -15.79 10.26 -6.05
N ASN A 115 -15.71 9.59 -4.90
CA ASN A 115 -16.81 8.87 -4.24
C ASN A 115 -17.16 9.38 -2.83
N TYR A 116 -16.73 10.59 -2.43
CA TYR A 116 -17.11 11.25 -1.17
C TYR A 116 -17.93 12.53 -1.40
#